data_AF-A0A8T2QRD8-F1
#
_entry.id   AF-A0A8T2QRD8-F1
#
_cell.length_a   1.000
_cell.length_b   1.000
_cell.length_c   1.000
_cell.angle_alpha   90.00
_cell.angle_beta   90.00
_cell.angle_gamma   90.00
#
_symmetry.space_group_name_H-M   'P 1'
#
loop_
_entity.id
_entity.type
_entity.pdbx_description
1 polymer ?
#
loop_
_entity_poly.entity_id
_entity_poly.type
_entity_poly.pdbx_seq_one_letter_code
_entity_poly.pdbx_strand_id
1 'polypeptide(L)'
;MEELLKEHLVREDRRELTLKDTLKSLVIPCYDLARGRPHVFTRQDANISESRNYRLIDICRATSAVPGFFRPAIFSSVDGVTNLIGIDGGLVMNNPATAAITHVFHNEDEFSHVRTVDDLLVLSLGTGLFDRVYTPPKVKRWGAVQWAKPVAKIVLDGISDMVDHSMSMAFAKNRANYLRIQVSGLPGRFLTQMDDASSSNVNHLCKIADDMLDLPCFEYVPFFGRQQLDVSNRDRLHSFVDQLLAEHQSRLKSTELLTAGPEL
;
A
#
# COMPACT_ATOMS: atom_id res chain seq x y z
N MET A 1 -8.94 18.40 -1.63
CA MET A 1 -8.00 17.38 -2.15
C MET A 1 -7.20 17.93 -3.32
N GLU A 2 -7.81 18.31 -4.44
CA GLU A 2 -7.06 18.76 -5.63
C GLU A 2 -6.18 20.00 -5.39
N GLU A 3 -6.66 20.96 -4.60
CA GLU A 3 -5.87 22.14 -4.20
C GLU A 3 -4.64 21.74 -3.38
N LEU A 4 -4.82 20.85 -2.39
CA LEU A 4 -3.73 20.31 -1.58
C LEU A 4 -2.69 19.55 -2.42
N LEU A 5 -3.14 18.76 -3.40
CA LEU A 5 -2.24 18.06 -4.32
C LEU A 5 -1.43 19.05 -5.18
N LYS A 6 -2.05 20.13 -5.65
CA LYS A 6 -1.37 21.19 -6.41
C LYS A 6 -0.39 21.99 -5.56
N GLU A 7 -0.63 22.11 -4.26
CA GLU A 7 0.28 22.79 -3.35
C GLU A 7 1.55 21.96 -3.09
N HIS A 8 1.42 20.63 -2.95
CA HIS A 8 2.52 19.77 -2.55
C HIS A 8 3.21 18.99 -3.69
N LEU A 9 2.54 18.76 -4.82
CA LEU A 9 3.08 17.98 -5.95
C LEU A 9 3.51 18.87 -7.12
N VAL A 10 3.99 20.07 -6.79
CA VAL A 10 4.46 21.09 -7.73
C VAL A 10 5.83 21.56 -7.24
N ARG A 11 6.74 21.81 -8.19
CA ARG A 11 8.07 22.35 -7.91
C ARG A 11 8.02 23.86 -7.63
N GLU A 12 9.13 24.41 -7.14
CA GLU A 12 9.27 25.86 -6.90
C GLU A 12 9.02 26.71 -8.17
N ASP A 13 9.34 26.18 -9.36
CA ASP A 13 9.10 26.80 -10.67
C ASP A 13 7.65 26.66 -11.17
N ARG A 14 6.73 26.15 -10.32
CA ARG A 14 5.33 25.84 -10.62
C ARG A 14 5.10 24.71 -11.62
N ARG A 15 6.14 23.92 -11.95
CA ARG A 15 5.96 22.71 -12.75
C ARG A 15 5.37 21.58 -11.91
N GLU A 16 4.31 20.95 -12.41
CA GLU A 16 3.71 19.75 -11.80
C GLU A 16 4.68 18.57 -11.88
N LEU A 17 4.83 17.83 -10.77
CA LEU A 17 5.70 16.66 -10.68
C LEU A 17 5.09 15.47 -11.43
N THR A 18 5.96 14.67 -12.04
CA THR A 18 5.63 13.45 -12.79
C THR A 18 6.24 12.21 -12.12
N LEU A 19 5.87 11.02 -12.59
CA LEU A 19 6.46 9.76 -12.10
C LEU A 19 8.00 9.76 -12.18
N LYS A 20 8.58 10.31 -13.25
CA LYS A 20 10.04 10.39 -13.41
C LYS A 20 10.74 11.24 -12.34
N ASP A 21 10.04 12.25 -11.84
CA ASP A 21 10.58 13.20 -10.85
C ASP A 21 10.65 12.59 -9.43
N THR A 22 10.16 11.37 -9.24
CA THR A 22 10.17 10.68 -7.93
C THR A 22 11.57 10.15 -7.60
N LEU A 23 11.95 10.26 -6.31
CA LEU A 23 13.27 9.88 -5.82
C LEU A 23 13.51 8.37 -5.68
N LYS A 24 12.43 7.59 -5.57
CA LYS A 24 12.44 6.13 -5.36
C LYS A 24 11.44 5.47 -6.30
N SER A 25 11.62 4.20 -6.60
CA SER A 25 10.59 3.40 -7.27
C SER A 25 9.24 3.54 -6.57
N LEU A 26 8.19 3.78 -7.35
CA LEU A 26 6.81 3.81 -6.89
C LEU A 26 5.99 2.77 -7.65
N VAL A 27 4.98 2.23 -6.97
CA VAL A 27 3.99 1.31 -7.52
C VAL A 27 2.63 1.77 -7.00
N ILE A 28 1.80 2.35 -7.87
CA ILE A 28 0.50 2.92 -7.47
C ILE A 28 -0.61 2.26 -8.31
N PRO A 29 -1.50 1.46 -7.70
CA PRO A 29 -2.57 0.80 -8.43
C PRO A 29 -3.71 1.76 -8.78
N CYS A 30 -4.43 1.42 -9.85
CA CYS A 30 -5.62 2.10 -10.34
C CYS A 30 -6.45 1.08 -11.13
N TYR A 31 -7.73 1.35 -11.34
CA TYR A 31 -8.53 0.65 -12.34
C TYR A 31 -8.83 1.58 -13.51
N ASP A 32 -8.40 1.19 -14.73
CA ASP A 32 -8.62 1.97 -15.95
C ASP A 32 -9.96 1.55 -16.59
N LEU A 33 -10.97 2.40 -16.47
CA LEU A 33 -12.29 2.22 -17.05
C LEU A 33 -12.29 2.28 -18.58
N ALA A 34 -11.35 3.01 -19.20
CA ALA A 34 -11.30 3.09 -20.66
C ALA A 34 -10.94 1.74 -21.29
N ARG A 35 -10.16 0.92 -20.55
CA ARG A 35 -9.69 -0.40 -20.99
C ARG A 35 -10.31 -1.56 -20.22
N GLY A 36 -11.07 -1.29 -19.17
CA GLY A 36 -11.70 -2.29 -18.32
C GLY A 36 -10.71 -3.22 -17.62
N ARG A 37 -9.58 -2.68 -17.14
CA ARG A 37 -8.52 -3.49 -16.52
C ARG A 37 -7.79 -2.76 -15.39
N PRO A 38 -7.16 -3.49 -14.46
CA PRO A 38 -6.19 -2.91 -13.54
C PRO A 38 -5.05 -2.22 -14.30
N HIS A 39 -4.61 -1.09 -13.76
CA HIS A 39 -3.44 -0.34 -14.23
C HIS A 39 -2.55 -0.04 -13.03
N VAL A 40 -1.24 -0.15 -13.20
CA VAL A 40 -0.27 0.17 -12.15
C VAL A 40 0.67 1.22 -12.70
N PHE A 41 0.72 2.36 -12.02
CA PHE A 41 1.68 3.40 -12.32
C PHE A 41 3.01 3.04 -11.68
N THR A 42 4.06 2.92 -12.49
CA THR A 42 5.42 2.67 -11.99
C THR A 42 6.40 3.69 -12.53
N ARG A 43 7.42 4.01 -11.72
CA ARG A 43 8.53 4.87 -12.16
C ARG A 43 9.32 4.22 -13.30
N GLN A 44 9.47 2.89 -13.28
CA GLN A 44 10.17 2.13 -14.32
C GLN A 44 9.49 2.30 -15.68
N ASP A 45 8.16 2.12 -15.74
CA ASP A 45 7.38 2.31 -16.96
C ASP A 45 7.52 3.73 -17.52
N ALA A 46 7.46 4.73 -16.64
CA ALA A 46 7.65 6.12 -17.04
C ALA A 46 9.05 6.34 -17.64
N ASN A 47 10.11 5.79 -17.04
CA ASN A 47 11.48 5.88 -17.55
C ASN A 47 11.63 5.25 -18.94
N ILE A 48 10.91 4.17 -19.21
CA ILE A 48 10.93 3.47 -20.51
C ILE A 48 10.17 4.27 -21.59
N SER A 49 9.04 4.89 -21.24
CA SER A 49 8.19 5.59 -22.22
C SER A 49 7.48 6.82 -21.63
N GLU A 50 7.57 7.96 -22.31
CA GLU A 50 6.80 9.18 -21.95
C GLU A 50 5.28 8.93 -22.00
N SER A 51 4.82 8.00 -22.83
CA SER A 51 3.41 7.59 -22.90
C SER A 51 2.91 6.84 -21.66
N ARG A 52 3.81 6.52 -20.73
CA ARG A 52 3.53 5.96 -19.40
C ARG A 52 3.96 6.90 -18.27
N ASN A 53 4.48 8.07 -18.61
CA ASN A 53 4.80 9.11 -17.66
C ASN A 53 3.54 9.97 -17.44
N TYR A 54 3.09 10.07 -16.19
CA TYR A 54 1.90 10.82 -15.81
C TYR A 54 2.23 11.77 -14.67
N ARG A 55 1.41 12.81 -14.53
CA ARG A 55 1.50 13.76 -13.42
C ARG A 55 1.09 13.07 -12.11
N LEU A 56 1.84 13.32 -11.04
CA LEU A 56 1.56 12.72 -9.73
C LEU A 56 0.18 13.15 -9.20
N ILE A 57 -0.24 14.39 -9.48
CA ILE A 57 -1.58 14.87 -9.12
C ILE A 57 -2.67 14.00 -9.74
N ASP A 58 -2.56 13.68 -11.03
CA ASP A 58 -3.54 12.84 -11.72
C ASP A 58 -3.55 11.41 -11.18
N ILE A 59 -2.36 10.85 -10.90
CA ILE A 59 -2.23 9.52 -10.32
C ILE A 59 -2.87 9.46 -8.93
N CYS A 60 -2.59 10.43 -8.06
CA CYS A 60 -3.20 10.54 -6.73
C CYS A 60 -4.72 10.65 -6.83
N ARG A 61 -5.24 11.45 -7.78
CA ARG A 61 -6.69 11.53 -8.02
C ARG A 61 -7.27 10.20 -8.48
N ALA A 62 -6.58 9.50 -9.39
CA ALA A 62 -7.04 8.23 -9.94
C ALA A 62 -7.11 7.13 -8.86
N THR A 63 -6.01 6.92 -8.12
CA THR A 63 -5.94 5.87 -7.09
C THR A 63 -6.87 6.09 -5.91
N SER A 64 -7.30 7.34 -5.65
CA SER A 64 -8.21 7.68 -4.56
C SER A 64 -9.66 7.91 -5.02
N ALA A 65 -9.96 7.77 -6.31
CA ALA A 65 -11.29 8.02 -6.85
C ALA A 65 -12.26 6.86 -6.57
N VAL A 66 -12.68 6.72 -5.31
CA VAL A 66 -13.65 5.70 -4.87
C VAL A 66 -15.01 5.95 -5.54
N PRO A 67 -15.59 4.99 -6.28
CA PRO A 67 -16.93 5.13 -6.84
C PRO A 67 -17.98 5.43 -5.77
N GLY A 68 -18.80 6.45 -6.02
CA GLY A 68 -19.81 6.93 -5.08
C GLY A 68 -19.33 8.05 -4.15
N PHE A 69 -18.03 8.27 -4.01
CA PHE A 69 -17.45 9.39 -3.26
C PHE A 69 -16.80 10.43 -4.17
N PHE A 70 -16.05 9.96 -5.17
CA PHE A 70 -15.32 10.82 -6.09
C PHE A 70 -15.64 10.48 -7.55
N ARG A 71 -15.54 11.48 -8.43
CA ARG A 71 -15.66 11.27 -9.88
C ARG A 71 -14.39 10.60 -10.42
N PRO A 72 -14.49 9.78 -11.48
CA PRO A 72 -13.31 9.23 -12.15
C PRO A 72 -12.34 10.33 -12.58
N ALA A 73 -11.04 10.07 -12.46
CA ALA A 73 -9.99 10.94 -12.95
C ALA A 73 -9.80 10.70 -14.46
N ILE A 74 -9.91 11.74 -15.27
CA ILE A 74 -9.76 11.65 -16.73
C ILE A 74 -8.57 12.52 -17.13
N PHE A 75 -7.53 11.90 -17.68
CA PHE A 75 -6.28 12.57 -18.03
C PHE A 75 -5.48 11.77 -19.07
N SER A 76 -4.36 12.33 -19.50
CA SER A 76 -3.46 11.75 -20.50
C SER A 76 -2.03 11.68 -19.94
N SER A 77 -1.19 10.85 -20.55
CA SER A 77 0.26 10.88 -20.33
C SER A 77 0.85 12.24 -20.69
N VAL A 78 2.07 12.52 -20.22
CA VAL A 78 2.76 13.81 -20.42
C VAL A 78 2.92 14.14 -21.92
N ASP A 79 3.12 13.13 -22.76
CA ASP A 79 3.17 13.27 -24.23
C ASP A 79 1.79 13.36 -24.91
N GLY A 80 0.70 13.25 -24.14
CA GLY A 80 -0.67 13.29 -24.64
C GLY A 80 -1.15 12.03 -25.38
N VAL A 81 -0.32 10.99 -25.51
CA VAL A 81 -0.63 9.81 -26.35
C VAL A 81 -1.57 8.84 -25.65
N THR A 82 -1.39 8.60 -24.36
CA THR A 82 -2.14 7.60 -23.61
C THR A 82 -3.18 8.24 -22.72
N ASN A 83 -4.45 8.16 -23.12
CA ASN A 83 -5.58 8.56 -22.29
C ASN A 83 -5.92 7.48 -21.24
N LEU A 84 -6.34 7.90 -20.05
CA LEU A 84 -6.74 7.04 -18.94
C LEU A 84 -8.01 7.58 -18.26
N ILE A 85 -8.93 6.68 -17.91
CA ILE A 85 -10.10 6.99 -17.08
C ILE A 85 -9.97 6.18 -15.79
N GLY A 86 -9.39 6.80 -14.76
CA GLY A 86 -8.94 6.12 -13.55
C GLY A 86 -9.92 6.21 -12.41
N ILE A 87 -10.12 5.08 -11.73
CA ILE A 87 -10.80 4.99 -10.43
C ILE A 87 -9.93 4.21 -9.44
N ASP A 88 -10.37 4.22 -8.18
CA ASP A 88 -9.66 3.66 -7.04
C ASP A 88 -9.05 2.27 -7.32
N GLY A 89 -7.74 2.16 -7.10
CA GLY A 89 -6.98 0.92 -7.30
C GLY A 89 -7.27 -0.15 -6.25
N GLY A 90 -7.76 0.24 -5.07
CA GLY A 90 -8.17 -0.63 -3.99
C GLY A 90 -9.28 -1.60 -4.39
N LEU A 91 -10.11 -1.27 -5.39
CA LEU A 91 -11.11 -2.19 -5.95
C LEU A 91 -10.53 -3.50 -6.47
N VAL A 92 -9.25 -3.50 -6.86
CA VAL A 92 -8.55 -4.67 -7.40
C VAL A 92 -7.25 -5.00 -6.64
N MET A 93 -6.64 -4.02 -5.98
CA MET A 93 -5.35 -4.13 -5.27
C MET A 93 -5.41 -3.38 -3.94
N ASN A 94 -6.36 -3.73 -3.07
CA ASN A 94 -6.53 -3.12 -1.74
C ASN A 94 -5.32 -3.30 -0.80
N ASN A 95 -4.52 -4.34 -1.05
CA ASN A 95 -3.21 -4.53 -0.44
C ASN A 95 -2.16 -4.65 -1.56
N PRO A 96 -1.43 -3.56 -1.88
CA PRO A 96 -0.50 -3.55 -3.01
C PRO A 96 0.84 -4.26 -2.71
N ALA A 97 1.01 -4.93 -1.57
CA ALA A 97 2.26 -5.61 -1.22
C ALA A 97 2.72 -6.61 -2.29
N THR A 98 1.81 -7.42 -2.84
CA THR A 98 2.13 -8.34 -3.94
C THR A 98 2.56 -7.61 -5.21
N ALA A 99 1.93 -6.47 -5.54
CA ALA A 99 2.29 -5.67 -6.70
C ALA A 99 3.69 -5.06 -6.52
N ALA A 100 4.00 -4.56 -5.32
CA ALA A 100 5.32 -4.01 -4.99
C ALA A 100 6.42 -5.07 -5.07
N ILE A 101 6.22 -6.26 -4.51
CA ILE A 101 7.19 -7.36 -4.58
C ILE A 101 7.38 -7.84 -6.02
N THR A 102 6.28 -7.98 -6.76
CA THR A 102 6.35 -8.34 -8.19
C THR A 102 7.14 -7.31 -8.98
N HIS A 103 6.91 -6.02 -8.73
CA HIS A 103 7.65 -4.92 -9.35
C HIS A 103 9.15 -5.02 -9.05
N VAL A 104 9.53 -5.26 -7.80
CA VAL A 104 10.95 -5.42 -7.41
C VAL A 104 11.60 -6.57 -8.17
N PHE A 105 10.94 -7.74 -8.29
CA PHE A 105 11.49 -8.87 -9.04
C PHE A 105 11.63 -8.64 -10.55
N HIS A 106 10.83 -7.75 -11.15
CA HIS A 106 10.84 -7.49 -12.60
C HIS A 106 11.53 -6.17 -12.98
N ASN A 107 12.05 -5.43 -12.01
CA ASN A 107 12.80 -4.20 -12.22
C ASN A 107 14.27 -4.45 -11.94
N GLU A 108 14.89 -5.27 -12.79
CA GLU A 108 16.31 -5.63 -12.69
C GLU A 108 17.23 -4.41 -12.76
N ASP A 109 16.83 -3.34 -13.46
CA ASP A 109 17.60 -2.10 -13.56
C ASP A 109 17.83 -1.45 -12.17
N GLU A 110 16.84 -1.51 -11.28
CA GLU A 110 16.92 -0.91 -9.94
C GLU A 110 17.22 -1.95 -8.84
N PHE A 111 16.81 -3.21 -9.05
CA PHE A 111 16.85 -4.27 -8.04
C PHE A 111 17.60 -5.52 -8.51
N SER A 112 18.64 -5.35 -9.32
CA SER A 112 19.50 -6.42 -9.88
C SER A 112 20.11 -7.39 -8.87
N HIS A 113 20.08 -7.11 -7.57
CA HIS A 113 20.62 -7.96 -6.50
C HIS A 113 19.56 -8.84 -5.83
N VAL A 114 18.26 -8.58 -6.08
CA VAL A 114 17.17 -9.36 -5.50
C VAL A 114 16.95 -10.62 -6.35
N ARG A 115 16.87 -11.78 -5.71
CA ARG A 115 16.65 -13.09 -6.36
C ARG A 115 15.46 -13.83 -5.78
N THR A 116 15.26 -13.72 -4.48
CA THR A 116 14.15 -14.39 -3.78
C THR A 116 13.51 -13.43 -2.78
N VAL A 117 12.43 -13.89 -2.14
CA VAL A 117 11.78 -13.14 -1.05
C VAL A 117 12.68 -13.00 0.18
N ASP A 118 13.71 -13.83 0.31
CA ASP A 118 14.65 -13.76 1.43
C ASP A 118 15.55 -12.52 1.37
N ASP A 119 15.69 -11.92 0.18
CA ASP A 119 16.44 -10.67 -0.05
C ASP A 119 15.60 -9.41 0.23
N LEU A 120 14.33 -9.58 0.64
CA LEU A 120 13.39 -8.49 0.84
C LEU A 120 13.09 -8.25 2.31
N LEU A 121 12.94 -6.98 2.69
CA LEU A 121 12.28 -6.54 3.92
C LEU A 121 11.00 -5.80 3.53
N VAL A 122 9.85 -6.28 3.99
CA VAL A 122 8.53 -5.80 3.58
C VAL A 122 7.70 -5.39 4.80
N LEU A 123 7.42 -4.09 4.89
CA LEU A 123 6.45 -3.52 5.83
C LEU A 123 5.14 -3.24 5.09
N SER A 124 4.07 -3.91 5.49
CA SER A 124 2.73 -3.72 4.95
C SER A 124 1.85 -3.06 6.01
N LEU A 125 1.35 -1.86 5.73
CA LEU A 125 0.48 -1.11 6.63
C LEU A 125 -0.96 -1.14 6.09
N GLY A 126 -1.91 -1.43 6.95
CA GLY A 126 -3.33 -1.40 6.62
C GLY A 126 -4.06 -0.29 7.36
N THR A 127 -5.20 0.12 6.79
CA THR A 127 -6.05 1.19 7.32
C THR A 127 -7.13 0.68 8.28
N GLY A 128 -6.97 -0.56 8.74
CA GLY A 128 -7.88 -1.24 9.65
C GLY A 128 -9.00 -2.00 8.97
N LEU A 129 -9.51 -2.99 9.71
CA LEU A 129 -10.74 -3.70 9.39
C LEU A 129 -11.84 -3.15 10.26
N PHE A 130 -12.97 -2.81 9.66
CA PHE A 130 -14.13 -2.41 10.44
C PHE A 130 -14.80 -3.63 11.06
N ASP A 131 -15.13 -3.55 12.34
CA ASP A 131 -15.77 -4.65 13.04
C ASP A 131 -17.09 -5.08 12.39
N ARG A 132 -17.14 -6.39 12.12
CA ARG A 132 -18.20 -7.08 11.40
C ARG A 132 -19.21 -7.66 12.39
N VAL A 133 -20.12 -6.84 12.92
CA VAL A 133 -21.27 -7.39 13.66
C VAL A 133 -22.50 -7.40 12.78
N TYR A 134 -22.61 -8.41 11.92
CA TYR A 134 -23.83 -8.67 11.15
C TYR A 134 -24.79 -9.55 11.97
N THR A 135 -25.78 -8.94 12.61
CA THR A 135 -26.74 -9.69 13.44
C THR A 135 -27.75 -10.48 12.58
N PRO A 136 -28.00 -11.78 12.85
CA PRO A 136 -28.83 -12.66 12.02
C PRO A 136 -30.25 -12.15 11.63
N PRO A 137 -31.02 -11.47 12.52
CA PRO A 137 -32.37 -11.01 12.16
C PRO A 137 -32.40 -9.95 11.07
N LYS A 138 -31.32 -9.14 10.95
CA LYS A 138 -31.23 -8.05 9.99
C LYS A 138 -30.79 -8.53 8.60
N VAL A 139 -29.83 -9.45 8.55
CA VAL A 139 -29.23 -9.95 7.29
C VAL A 139 -30.23 -10.79 6.48
N LYS A 140 -31.05 -11.61 7.14
CA LYS A 140 -32.02 -12.50 6.46
C LYS A 140 -33.04 -11.76 5.57
N ARG A 141 -33.23 -10.45 5.76
CA ARG A 141 -34.19 -9.62 5.01
C ARG A 141 -33.53 -8.69 3.99
N TRP A 142 -32.22 -8.80 3.78
CA TRP A 142 -31.51 -7.94 2.84
C TRP A 142 -31.80 -8.32 1.38
N GLY A 143 -32.17 -7.33 0.58
CA GLY A 143 -32.18 -7.41 -0.88
C GLY A 143 -30.85 -6.93 -1.49
N ALA A 144 -30.79 -6.88 -2.83
CA ALA A 144 -29.57 -6.58 -3.57
C ALA A 144 -28.92 -5.24 -3.17
N VAL A 145 -29.72 -4.19 -2.93
CA VAL A 145 -29.21 -2.86 -2.54
C VAL A 145 -28.58 -2.89 -1.16
N GLN A 146 -29.21 -3.56 -0.18
CA GLN A 146 -28.67 -3.68 1.17
C GLN A 146 -27.39 -4.52 1.20
N TRP A 147 -27.23 -5.47 0.27
CA TRP A 147 -26.03 -6.29 0.12
C TRP A 147 -24.86 -5.58 -0.56
N ALA A 148 -25.08 -4.52 -1.34
CA ALA A 148 -24.04 -3.88 -2.14
C ALA A 148 -22.82 -3.41 -1.30
N LYS A 149 -23.04 -2.60 -0.26
CA LYS A 149 -21.96 -2.09 0.61
C LYS A 149 -21.27 -3.22 1.41
N PRO A 150 -22.01 -4.15 2.05
CA PRO A 150 -21.42 -5.32 2.71
C PRO A 150 -20.58 -6.22 1.79
N VAL A 151 -21.06 -6.54 0.60
CA VAL A 151 -20.33 -7.39 -0.36
C VAL A 151 -19.05 -6.70 -0.81
N ALA A 152 -19.11 -5.43 -1.20
CA ALA A 152 -17.92 -4.67 -1.60
C ALA A 152 -16.86 -4.70 -0.50
N LYS A 153 -17.27 -4.51 0.75
CA LYS A 153 -16.38 -4.58 1.91
C LYS A 153 -15.78 -5.97 2.14
N ILE A 154 -16.60 -7.02 2.10
CA ILE A 154 -16.13 -8.41 2.25
C ILE A 154 -15.08 -8.72 1.19
N VAL A 155 -15.31 -8.30 -0.06
CA VAL A 155 -14.38 -8.50 -1.16
C VAL A 155 -13.08 -7.72 -0.92
N LEU A 156 -13.14 -6.43 -0.59
CA LEU A 156 -11.96 -5.58 -0.37
C LEU A 156 -11.09 -6.06 0.81
N ASP A 157 -11.72 -6.43 1.93
CA ASP A 157 -11.04 -7.01 3.08
C ASP A 157 -10.45 -8.38 2.69
N GLY A 158 -11.23 -9.22 2.00
CA GLY A 158 -10.78 -10.55 1.56
C GLY A 158 -9.58 -10.50 0.61
N ILE A 159 -9.52 -9.51 -0.29
CA ILE A 159 -8.33 -9.26 -1.13
C ILE A 159 -7.11 -8.98 -0.23
N SER A 160 -7.27 -8.16 0.80
CA SER A 160 -6.17 -7.81 1.70
C SER A 160 -5.70 -8.98 2.55
N ASP A 161 -6.65 -9.75 3.10
CA ASP A 161 -6.40 -10.95 3.92
C ASP A 161 -5.70 -12.04 3.09
N MET A 162 -6.09 -12.24 1.83
CA MET A 162 -5.46 -13.22 0.95
C MET A 162 -4.04 -12.82 0.56
N VAL A 163 -3.78 -11.52 0.35
CA VAL A 163 -2.41 -11.02 0.14
C VAL A 163 -1.56 -11.23 1.39
N ASP A 164 -2.04 -10.84 2.56
CA ASP A 164 -1.33 -11.01 3.84
C ASP A 164 -1.01 -12.48 4.12
N HIS A 165 -1.98 -13.36 3.90
CA HIS A 165 -1.79 -14.81 4.00
C HIS A 165 -0.70 -15.30 3.03
N SER A 166 -0.81 -14.94 1.75
CA SER A 166 0.14 -15.40 0.72
C SER A 166 1.56 -14.91 1.01
N MET A 167 1.71 -13.66 1.46
CA MET A 167 3.02 -13.11 1.83
C MET A 167 3.57 -13.80 3.08
N SER A 168 2.76 -13.96 4.13
CA SER A 168 3.19 -14.71 5.32
C SER A 168 3.68 -16.12 5.00
N MET A 169 3.06 -16.80 4.02
CA MET A 169 3.53 -18.12 3.56
C MET A 169 4.82 -18.03 2.75
N ALA A 170 4.95 -17.04 1.86
CA ALA A 170 6.17 -16.83 1.09
C ALA A 170 7.38 -16.55 2.00
N PHE A 171 7.19 -15.75 3.06
CA PHE A 171 8.22 -15.40 4.04
C PHE A 171 8.32 -16.40 5.20
N ALA A 172 7.71 -17.60 5.11
CA ALA A 172 7.63 -18.53 6.25
C ALA A 172 9.00 -18.99 6.79
N LYS A 173 10.06 -18.97 5.97
CA LYS A 173 11.44 -19.27 6.39
C LYS A 173 12.10 -18.10 7.13
N ASN A 174 11.75 -16.87 6.75
CA ASN A 174 12.31 -15.62 7.28
C ASN A 174 11.17 -14.68 7.70
N ARG A 175 10.37 -15.12 8.66
CA ARG A 175 9.18 -14.37 9.15
C ARG A 175 9.53 -12.97 9.63
N ALA A 176 10.75 -12.78 10.10
CA ALA A 176 11.30 -11.51 10.52
C ALA A 176 11.18 -10.42 9.43
N ASN A 177 11.23 -10.82 8.15
CA ASN A 177 11.33 -9.95 6.99
C ASN A 177 9.98 -9.45 6.47
N TYR A 178 8.86 -10.05 6.86
CA TYR A 178 7.52 -9.57 6.53
C TYR A 178 6.79 -9.13 7.79
N LEU A 179 6.36 -7.87 7.81
CA LEU A 179 5.58 -7.31 8.91
C LEU A 179 4.30 -6.68 8.36
N ARG A 180 3.15 -7.25 8.73
CA ARG A 180 1.83 -6.66 8.49
C ARG A 180 1.31 -6.02 9.76
N ILE A 181 0.98 -4.73 9.67
CA ILE A 181 0.33 -3.97 10.75
C ILE A 181 -1.06 -3.64 10.26
N GLN A 182 -2.06 -4.29 10.85
CA GLN A 182 -3.47 -4.08 10.51
C GLN A 182 -4.31 -3.98 11.77
N VAL A 183 -5.08 -2.90 11.89
CA VAL A 183 -6.00 -2.72 13.02
C VAL A 183 -7.12 -3.75 12.88
N SER A 184 -7.27 -4.63 13.88
CA SER A 184 -8.40 -5.56 13.95
C SER A 184 -8.75 -5.89 15.40
N GLY A 185 -10.05 -5.97 15.70
CA GLY A 185 -10.51 -6.55 16.97
C GLY A 185 -10.21 -5.71 18.21
N LEU A 186 -10.19 -4.38 18.09
CA LEU A 186 -10.12 -3.46 19.24
C LEU A 186 -11.47 -3.40 19.96
N PRO A 187 -11.63 -4.00 21.16
CA PRO A 187 -12.92 -4.02 21.84
C PRO A 187 -13.37 -2.59 22.19
N GLY A 188 -14.56 -2.21 21.74
CA GLY A 188 -15.14 -0.90 22.02
C GLY A 188 -14.56 0.27 21.22
N ARG A 189 -13.66 0.03 20.25
CA ARG A 189 -13.23 1.06 19.28
C ARG A 189 -13.68 0.65 17.88
N PHE A 190 -14.62 1.40 17.33
CA PHE A 190 -15.13 1.17 15.99
C PHE A 190 -14.47 2.14 15.03
N LEU A 191 -13.94 1.63 13.93
CA LEU A 191 -13.57 2.50 12.81
C LEU A 191 -14.82 3.22 12.31
N THR A 192 -14.70 4.52 12.20
CA THR A 192 -15.70 5.45 11.65
C THR A 192 -15.67 5.44 10.13
N GLN A 193 -16.66 6.08 9.49
CA GLN A 193 -16.75 6.08 8.03
C GLN A 193 -15.49 6.67 7.39
N MET A 194 -15.09 6.10 6.25
CA MET A 194 -13.89 6.49 5.49
C MET A 194 -13.90 7.97 5.06
N ASP A 195 -15.08 8.57 4.90
CA ASP A 195 -15.30 9.94 4.46
C ASP A 195 -15.45 10.96 5.60
N ASP A 196 -15.37 10.53 6.87
CA ASP A 196 -15.44 11.43 8.01
C ASP A 196 -14.09 12.11 8.26
N ALA A 197 -13.89 13.29 7.66
CA ALA A 197 -12.69 14.10 7.85
C ALA A 197 -12.78 15.08 9.04
N SER A 198 -13.73 14.91 9.96
CA SER A 198 -13.84 15.78 11.13
C SER A 198 -12.62 15.66 12.03
N SER A 199 -12.17 16.77 12.65
CA SER A 199 -11.01 16.74 13.56
C SER A 199 -11.19 15.76 14.72
N SER A 200 -12.44 15.61 15.20
CA SER A 200 -12.78 14.60 16.23
C SER A 200 -12.47 13.20 15.74
N ASN A 201 -12.88 12.87 14.52
CA ASN A 201 -12.61 11.57 13.94
C ASN A 201 -11.12 11.33 13.66
N VAL A 202 -10.43 12.31 13.09
CA VAL A 202 -8.98 12.22 12.84
C VAL A 202 -8.22 11.97 14.14
N ASN A 203 -8.53 12.72 15.21
CA ASN A 203 -7.91 12.51 16.52
C ASN A 203 -8.24 11.12 17.10
N HIS A 204 -9.47 10.63 16.88
CA HIS A 204 -9.85 9.29 17.29
C HIS A 204 -9.06 8.20 16.55
N LEU A 205 -8.85 8.35 15.24
CA LEU A 205 -8.04 7.44 14.43
C LEU A 205 -6.55 7.47 14.83
N CYS A 206 -6.00 8.65 15.13
CA CYS A 206 -4.64 8.77 15.68
C CYS A 206 -4.53 8.00 17.00
N LYS A 207 -5.49 8.16 17.91
CA LYS A 207 -5.52 7.40 19.17
C LYS A 207 -5.62 5.90 18.95
N ILE A 208 -6.40 5.45 17.95
CA ILE A 208 -6.46 4.03 17.57
C ILE A 208 -5.09 3.55 17.10
N ALA A 209 -4.39 4.31 16.27
CA ALA A 209 -3.05 3.97 15.80
C ALA A 209 -2.04 3.88 16.96
N ASP A 210 -2.08 4.83 17.89
CA ASP A 210 -1.20 4.84 19.08
C ASP A 210 -1.43 3.62 19.97
N ASP A 211 -2.69 3.35 20.34
CA ASP A 211 -3.05 2.18 21.14
C ASP A 211 -2.65 0.87 20.43
N MET A 212 -2.73 0.83 19.10
CA MET A 212 -2.43 -0.36 18.32
C MET A 212 -0.96 -0.76 18.39
N LEU A 213 -0.05 0.20 18.62
CA LEU A 213 1.37 -0.08 18.82
C LEU A 213 1.61 -0.99 20.02
N ASP A 214 0.80 -0.87 21.07
CA ASP A 214 0.97 -1.64 22.31
C ASP A 214 0.22 -2.99 22.28
N LEU A 215 -0.59 -3.24 21.24
CA LEU A 215 -1.27 -4.52 21.07
C LEU A 215 -0.32 -5.61 20.54
N PRO A 216 -0.64 -6.89 20.81
CA PRO A 216 0.05 -8.01 20.18
C PRO A 216 0.01 -7.98 18.65
N CYS A 217 1.11 -8.40 18.03
CA CYS A 217 1.15 -8.69 16.60
C CYS A 217 0.33 -9.93 16.24
N PHE A 218 -0.10 -10.00 14.99
CA PHE A 218 -0.68 -11.19 14.40
C PHE A 218 0.09 -11.57 13.13
N GLU A 219 0.24 -12.86 12.88
CA GLU A 219 0.79 -13.39 11.63
C GLU A 219 0.02 -14.61 11.16
N TYR A 220 0.11 -14.93 9.87
CA TYR A 220 -0.38 -16.22 9.37
C TYR A 220 0.72 -17.28 9.47
N VAL A 221 0.38 -18.41 10.08
CA VAL A 221 1.25 -19.58 10.22
C VAL A 221 0.69 -20.72 9.38
N PRO A 222 1.54 -21.45 8.61
CA PRO A 222 1.12 -22.63 7.88
C PRO A 222 0.36 -23.59 8.79
N PHE A 223 -0.77 -24.12 8.32
CA PHE A 223 -1.64 -25.07 9.03
C PHE A 223 -2.38 -24.54 10.27
N PHE A 224 -1.92 -23.46 10.90
CA PHE A 224 -2.54 -22.89 12.12
C PHE A 224 -3.35 -21.62 11.85
N GLY A 225 -3.27 -21.06 10.63
CA GLY A 225 -4.02 -19.86 10.26
C GLY A 225 -3.46 -18.62 10.94
N ARG A 226 -4.33 -17.67 11.29
CA ARG A 226 -3.92 -16.42 11.93
C ARG A 226 -3.63 -16.64 13.40
N GLN A 227 -2.41 -16.35 13.83
CA GLN A 227 -1.94 -16.54 15.20
C GLN A 227 -1.53 -15.20 15.83
N GLN A 228 -1.85 -15.03 17.10
CA GLN A 228 -1.35 -13.94 17.92
C GLN A 228 0.07 -14.26 18.40
N LEU A 229 0.98 -13.29 18.30
CA LEU A 229 2.34 -13.41 18.81
C LEU A 229 2.47 -12.80 20.21
N ASP A 230 3.47 -13.23 20.97
CA ASP A 230 3.81 -12.69 22.29
C ASP A 230 4.75 -11.47 22.20
N VAL A 231 4.50 -10.61 21.21
CA VAL A 231 5.28 -9.39 20.95
C VAL A 231 4.32 -8.28 20.49
N SER A 232 4.58 -7.05 20.93
CA SER A 232 3.76 -5.90 20.54
C SER A 232 4.09 -5.43 19.12
N ASN A 233 3.17 -4.70 18.48
CA ASN A 233 3.44 -4.04 17.19
C ASN A 233 4.62 -3.07 17.28
N ARG A 234 4.76 -2.37 18.42
CA ARG A 234 5.87 -1.47 18.72
C ARG A 234 7.21 -2.19 18.70
N ASP A 235 7.33 -3.27 19.46
CA ASP A 235 8.59 -4.03 19.56
C ASP A 235 8.95 -4.66 18.21
N ARG A 236 7.94 -5.16 17.49
CA ARG A 236 8.15 -5.74 16.17
C ARG A 236 8.59 -4.69 15.14
N LEU A 237 8.04 -3.49 15.20
CA LEU A 237 8.49 -2.34 14.41
C LEU A 237 9.93 -1.95 14.74
N HIS A 238 10.29 -1.87 16.02
CA HIS A 238 11.68 -1.59 16.42
C HIS A 238 12.64 -2.63 15.86
N SER A 239 12.34 -3.91 16.01
CA SER A 239 13.15 -4.99 15.41
C SER A 239 13.25 -4.89 13.88
N PHE A 240 12.18 -4.47 13.21
CA PHE A 240 12.20 -4.24 11.76
C PHE A 240 13.09 -3.04 11.38
N VAL A 241 13.05 -1.96 12.15
CA VAL A 241 13.92 -0.78 11.97
C VAL A 241 15.38 -1.14 12.19
N ASP A 242 15.70 -1.94 13.22
CA ASP A 242 17.07 -2.37 13.49
C ASP A 242 17.66 -3.14 12.29
N GLN A 243 16.87 -4.03 11.66
CA GLN A 243 17.28 -4.74 10.44
C GLN A 243 17.51 -3.78 9.27
N LEU A 244 16.60 -2.81 9.07
CA LEU A 244 16.74 -1.81 8.01
C LEU A 244 18.00 -0.95 8.19
N LEU A 245 18.30 -0.53 9.43
CA LEU A 245 19.49 0.25 9.75
C LEU A 245 20.77 -0.55 9.58
N ALA A 246 20.78 -1.81 10.03
CA ALA A 246 21.93 -2.70 9.84
C ALA A 246 22.24 -2.89 8.35
N GLU A 247 21.21 -3.11 7.52
CA GLU A 247 21.37 -3.24 6.07
C GLU A 247 21.86 -1.94 5.42
N HIS A 248 21.31 -0.78 5.82
CA HIS A 248 21.77 0.51 5.32
C HIS A 248 23.27 0.76 5.63
N GLN A 249 23.70 0.49 6.87
CA GLN A 249 25.09 0.63 7.27
C GLN A 249 26.02 -0.35 6.53
N SER A 250 25.56 -1.57 6.28
CA SER A 250 26.29 -2.58 5.50
C SER A 250 26.55 -2.08 4.07
N ARG A 251 25.55 -1.47 3.42
CA ARG A 251 25.68 -0.91 2.07
C ARG A 251 26.61 0.30 2.01
N LEU A 252 26.56 1.18 3.02
CA LEU A 252 27.48 2.32 3.11
C LEU A 252 28.93 1.85 3.18
N LYS A 253 29.25 0.93 4.09
CA LYS A 253 30.60 0.34 4.22
C LYS A 253 31.07 -0.33 2.93
N SER A 254 30.18 -1.08 2.27
CA SER A 254 30.51 -1.74 1.00
C SER A 254 30.81 -0.74 -0.11
N THR A 255 30.10 0.39 -0.13
CA THR A 255 30.34 1.48 -1.10
C THR A 255 31.65 2.19 -0.81
N GLU A 256 31.94 2.49 0.46
CA GLU A 256 33.20 3.09 0.90
C GLU A 256 34.42 2.22 0.52
N LEU A 257 34.34 0.90 0.76
CA LEU A 257 35.38 -0.06 0.38
C LEU A 257 35.61 -0.13 -1.14
N LEU A 258 34.56 -0.01 -1.95
CA LEU A 258 34.67 0.04 -3.42
C LEU A 258 35.31 1.35 -3.90
N THR A 259 35.13 2.46 -3.18
CA THR A 259 35.73 3.75 -3.51
C THR A 259 37.18 3.91 -3.02
N ALA A 260 37.60 3.13 -2.02
CA ALA A 260 38.93 3.18 -1.42
C ALA A 260 39.94 2.21 -2.08
N GLY A 261 39.94 2.10 -3.41
CA GLY A 261 40.83 1.20 -4.18
C GLY A 261 42.31 1.29 -3.77
N PRO A 262 43.10 0.22 -4.03
CA PRO A 262 44.34 -0.06 -3.33
C PRO A 262 45.37 1.06 -3.49
N GLU A 263 45.89 1.56 -2.36
CA GLU A 263 47.10 2.38 -2.35
C GLU A 263 48.25 1.53 -2.94
N LEU A 264 48.72 1.93 -4.12
CA LEU A 264 49.91 1.40 -4.80
C LEU A 264 51.18 1.81 -4.07
#